data_AF-A0A2P4T4E8-F1
#
_entry.id   AF-A0A2P4T4E8-F1
#
_cell.length_a   1.000
_cell.length_b   1.000
_cell.length_c   1.000
_cell.angle_alpha   90.00
_cell.angle_beta   90.00
_cell.angle_gamma   90.00
#
_symmetry.space_group_name_H-M   'P 1'
#
loop_
_entity.id
_entity.type
_entity.pdbx_description
1 polymer ?
#
loop_
_entity_poly.entity_id
_entity_poly.type
_entity_poly.pdbx_seq_one_letter_code
_entity_poly.pdbx_strand_id
1 'polypeptide(L)'
;ISSCFFHRVDPDSPLHSDLQVLKEKEGVEYILLNFSFKDNFPFDPPFVRVVSPVLTGGYVLGGGALCMELLTKQGWSSAYSIESVIMQINATLVKGKARVQFGAN
;
A
#
# COMPACT_ATOMS: atom_id res chain seq x y z
N ILE A 1 -2.27 14.11 -8.94
CA ILE A 1 -1.55 12.95 -8.37
C ILE A 1 -1.45 13.19 -6.88
N SER A 2 -2.17 12.43 -6.07
CA SER A 2 -2.07 12.55 -4.61
C SER A 2 -1.16 11.42 -4.13
N SER A 3 0.10 11.78 -3.86
CA SER A 3 1.08 10.85 -3.28
C SER A 3 0.84 10.77 -1.78
N CYS A 4 0.63 9.56 -1.24
CA CYS A 4 0.43 9.35 0.19
C CYS A 4 1.62 8.58 0.78
N PHE A 5 2.16 9.09 1.90
CA PHE A 5 3.31 8.52 2.59
C PHE A 5 2.88 7.71 3.80
N PHE A 6 3.42 6.50 3.91
CA PHE A 6 3.08 5.58 4.99
C PHE A 6 4.13 5.59 6.11
N HIS A 7 3.84 6.18 7.28
CA HIS A 7 4.86 6.36 8.34
C HIS A 7 4.77 5.37 9.51
N ARG A 8 3.67 4.61 9.69
CA ARG A 8 3.53 3.69 10.84
C ARG A 8 2.92 2.35 10.46
N VAL A 9 3.79 1.41 10.10
CA VAL A 9 3.47 -0.02 10.04
C VAL A 9 3.55 -0.59 11.46
N ASP A 10 2.78 -1.65 11.73
CA ASP A 10 2.84 -2.40 13.00
C ASP A 10 4.29 -2.74 13.38
N PRO A 11 4.81 -2.24 14.54
CA PRO A 11 6.21 -2.42 14.93
C PRO A 11 6.60 -3.88 15.15
N ASP A 12 5.64 -4.76 15.46
CA ASP A 12 5.90 -6.18 15.68
C ASP A 12 5.90 -6.98 14.36
N SER A 13 5.63 -6.32 13.23
CA SER A 13 5.59 -6.96 11.92
C SER A 13 6.99 -7.09 11.29
N PRO A 14 7.24 -8.18 10.52
CA PRO A 14 8.46 -8.29 9.72
C PRO A 14 8.65 -7.13 8.73
N LEU A 15 7.54 -6.56 8.23
CA LEU A 15 7.56 -5.41 7.34
C LEU A 15 8.17 -4.17 8.01
N HIS A 16 7.90 -3.95 9.30
CA HIS A 16 8.51 -2.84 10.04
C HIS A 16 10.03 -2.99 10.13
N SER A 17 10.51 -4.20 10.44
CA SER A 17 11.95 -4.49 10.46
C SER A 17 12.60 -4.26 9.09
N ASP A 18 11.93 -4.68 8.01
CA ASP A 18 12.42 -4.43 6.65
C ASP A 18 12.51 -2.93 6.32
N LEU A 19 11.54 -2.12 6.76
CA LEU A 19 11.57 -0.66 6.56
C LEU A 19 12.70 0.02 7.35
N GLN A 20 13.09 -0.50 8.53
CA GLN A 20 14.27 0.02 9.24
C GLN A 20 15.56 -0.27 8.47
N VAL A 21 15.70 -1.48 7.90
CA VAL A 21 16.83 -1.82 7.04
C VAL A 21 16.85 -0.93 5.79
N LEU A 22 15.68 -0.63 5.21
CA LEU A 22 15.57 0.28 4.08
C LEU A 22 15.97 1.72 4.46
N LYS A 23 15.62 2.16 5.68
CA LYS A 23 16.03 3.46 6.22
C LYS A 23 17.55 3.57 6.31
N GLU A 24 18.22 2.52 6.78
CA GLU A 24 19.68 2.49 6.87
C GLU A 24 20.37 2.48 5.50
N LYS A 25 19.77 1.81 4.50
CA LYS A 25 20.36 1.67 3.16
C LYS A 25 20.10 2.83 2.23
N GLU A 26 18.87 3.34 2.23
CA GLU A 26 18.37 4.29 1.22
C GLU A 26 17.82 5.58 1.85
N GLY A 27 17.75 5.67 3.18
CA GLY A 27 17.13 6.80 3.88
C GLY A 27 15.60 6.81 3.80
N VAL A 28 14.98 5.72 3.36
CA VAL A 28 13.52 5.60 3.18
C VAL A 28 12.94 4.65 4.22
N GLU A 29 12.01 5.15 5.03
CA GLU A 29 11.31 4.37 6.08
C GLU A 29 9.80 4.27 5.86
N TYR A 30 9.34 4.53 4.64
CA TYR A 30 7.93 4.58 4.29
C TYR A 30 7.61 3.77 3.05
N ILE A 31 6.34 3.38 2.92
CA ILE A 31 5.78 2.83 1.69
C ILE A 31 5.07 3.97 0.98
N LEU A 32 5.44 4.24 -0.27
CA LEU A 32 4.83 5.24 -1.12
C LEU A 32 3.67 4.60 -1.89
N LEU A 33 2.45 5.10 -1.65
CA LEU A 33 1.26 4.69 -2.38
C LEU A 33 0.85 5.80 -3.34
N ASN A 34 0.48 5.40 -4.56
CA ASN A 34 -0.12 6.30 -5.54
C ASN A 34 -1.61 6.03 -5.64
N PHE A 35 -2.41 7.05 -5.36
CA PHE A 35 -3.85 7.03 -5.57
C PHE A 35 -4.19 7.77 -6.87
N SER A 36 -4.89 7.06 -7.76
CA SER A 36 -5.42 7.61 -9.00
C SER A 36 -6.94 7.57 -8.97
N PHE A 37 -7.55 8.76 -8.93
CA PHE A 37 -8.98 8.95 -8.98
C PHE A 37 -9.42 9.12 -10.43
N LYS A 38 -10.42 8.36 -10.86
CA LYS A 38 -11.04 8.52 -12.18
C LYS A 38 -12.22 9.50 -12.09
N ASP A 39 -12.75 9.91 -13.24
CA ASP A 39 -13.86 10.86 -13.34
C ASP A 39 -15.12 10.43 -12.58
N ASN A 40 -15.33 9.12 -12.40
CA ASN A 40 -16.48 8.55 -11.71
C ASN A 40 -16.27 8.34 -10.19
N PHE A 41 -15.14 8.78 -9.63
CA PHE A 41 -14.95 8.79 -8.18
C PHE A 41 -15.92 9.81 -7.53
N PRO A 42 -16.60 9.49 -6.40
CA PRO A 42 -16.40 8.34 -5.51
C PRO A 42 -17.24 7.09 -5.80
N PHE A 43 -17.97 7.03 -6.93
CA PHE A 43 -18.80 5.87 -7.27
C PHE A 43 -17.96 4.67 -7.74
N ASP A 44 -16.86 4.92 -8.46
CA ASP A 44 -15.84 3.91 -8.74
C ASP A 44 -14.66 4.02 -7.74
N PRO A 45 -14.01 2.88 -7.40
CA PRO A 45 -12.86 2.89 -6.51
C PRO A 45 -11.66 3.64 -7.10
N PRO A 46 -10.81 4.25 -6.26
CA PRO A 46 -9.52 4.74 -6.71
C PRO A 46 -8.62 3.57 -7.12
N PHE A 47 -7.79 3.78 -8.14
CA PHE A 47 -6.71 2.84 -8.44
C PHE A 47 -5.52 3.12 -7.52
N VAL A 48 -5.14 2.13 -6.72
CA VAL A 48 -4.05 2.24 -5.76
C VAL A 48 -2.94 1.26 -6.12
N ARG A 49 -1.71 1.78 -6.12
CA ARG A 49 -0.50 0.97 -6.31
C ARG A 49 0.62 1.40 -5.37
N VAL A 50 1.46 0.44 -5.01
CA VAL A 50 2.77 0.65 -4.40
C VAL A 50 3.72 1.21 -5.45
N VAL A 51 4.37 2.32 -5.12
CA VAL A 51 5.40 2.95 -5.97
C VAL A 51 6.79 2.55 -5.50
N SER A 52 7.04 2.57 -4.20
CA SER A 52 8.31 2.20 -3.58
C SER A 52 8.09 1.89 -2.09
N PRO A 53 8.86 0.97 -1.47
CA PRO A 53 9.76 0.01 -2.11
C PRO A 53 8.99 -1.09 -2.86
N VAL A 54 9.70 -1.93 -3.62
CA VAL A 54 9.09 -3.15 -4.18
C VAL A 54 8.77 -4.12 -3.04
N LEU A 55 7.49 -4.51 -2.96
CA LEU A 55 7.00 -5.43 -1.93
C LEU A 55 6.64 -6.78 -2.54
N THR A 56 6.86 -7.85 -1.77
CA THR A 56 6.41 -9.21 -2.07
C THR A 56 5.44 -9.69 -1.00
N GLY A 57 4.42 -10.47 -1.38
CA GLY A 57 3.33 -10.82 -0.48
C GLY A 57 2.36 -9.65 -0.26
N GLY A 58 1.59 -9.65 0.83
CA GLY A 58 0.72 -8.52 1.16
C GLY A 58 -0.40 -8.22 0.16
N TYR A 59 -0.75 -9.18 -0.71
CA TYR A 59 -1.64 -8.97 -1.85
C TYR A 59 -1.13 -7.94 -2.88
N VAL A 60 0.18 -7.65 -2.86
CA VAL A 60 0.85 -6.83 -3.88
C VAL A 60 1.14 -7.70 -5.10
N LEU A 61 0.62 -7.30 -6.25
CA LEU A 61 0.83 -7.95 -7.54
C LEU A 61 2.06 -7.35 -8.25
N GLY A 62 2.49 -8.02 -9.32
CA GLY A 62 3.54 -7.51 -10.21
C GLY A 62 3.22 -6.08 -10.69
N GLY A 63 4.21 -5.19 -10.62
CA GLY A 63 4.04 -3.77 -10.93
C GLY A 63 3.44 -2.92 -9.80
N GLY A 64 3.23 -3.49 -8.60
CA GLY A 64 2.81 -2.78 -7.39
C GLY A 64 1.31 -2.61 -7.22
N ALA A 65 0.48 -3.18 -8.09
CA ALA A 65 -0.97 -3.13 -7.94
C ALA A 65 -1.44 -3.91 -6.70
N LEU A 66 -2.46 -3.42 -5.99
CA LEU A 66 -3.01 -4.08 -4.80
C LEU A 66 -4.25 -4.90 -5.16
N CYS A 67 -4.23 -6.20 -4.85
CA CYS A 67 -5.37 -7.10 -5.03
C CYS A 67 -6.21 -7.14 -3.75
N MET A 68 -7.10 -6.16 -3.58
CA MET A 68 -7.94 -6.04 -2.39
C MET A 68 -9.41 -5.94 -2.79
N GLU A 69 -10.28 -6.66 -2.08
CA GLU A 69 -11.72 -6.68 -2.36
C GLU A 69 -12.34 -5.28 -2.33
N LEU A 70 -11.96 -4.44 -1.37
CA LEU A 70 -12.49 -3.06 -1.29
C LEU A 70 -12.11 -2.16 -2.47
N LEU A 71 -11.09 -2.54 -3.26
CA LEU A 71 -10.68 -1.81 -4.47
C LEU A 71 -11.31 -2.40 -5.74
N THR A 72 -12.22 -3.37 -5.59
CA THR A 72 -13.01 -3.94 -6.70
C THR A 72 -14.37 -3.25 -6.80
N LYS A 73 -15.02 -3.35 -7.96
CA LYS A 73 -16.38 -2.81 -8.15
C LYS A 73 -17.42 -3.43 -7.21
N GLN A 74 -17.18 -4.67 -6.79
CA GLN A 74 -18.09 -5.42 -5.92
C GLN A 74 -17.90 -5.06 -4.45
N GLY A 75 -16.67 -4.79 -4.01
CA GLY A 75 -16.35 -4.48 -2.61
C GLY A 75 -16.23 -2.99 -2.29
N TRP A 76 -16.16 -2.11 -3.30
CA TRP A 76 -16.06 -0.67 -3.09
C TRP A 76 -17.42 -0.06 -2.67
N SER A 77 -17.35 0.89 -1.74
CA SER A 77 -18.47 1.75 -1.38
C SER A 77 -18.01 3.20 -1.36
N SER A 78 -18.79 4.10 -1.98
CA SER A 78 -18.55 5.54 -1.93
C SER A 78 -18.65 6.14 -0.52
N ALA A 79 -19.12 5.36 0.45
CA ALA A 79 -19.14 5.72 1.86
C ALA A 79 -17.77 5.59 2.55
N TYR A 80 -16.78 4.91 1.93
CA TYR A 80 -15.45 4.79 2.51
C TYR A 80 -14.67 6.10 2.40
N SER A 81 -14.12 6.55 3.52
CA SER A 81 -13.16 7.65 3.52
C SER A 81 -11.79 7.16 3.04
N ILE A 82 -11.00 8.05 2.43
CA ILE A 82 -9.67 7.70 1.93
C ILE A 82 -8.73 7.30 3.07
N GLU A 83 -8.89 7.91 4.25
CA GLU A 83 -8.17 7.54 5.47
C GLU A 83 -8.46 6.09 5.87
N SER A 84 -9.72 5.67 5.81
CA SER A 84 -10.13 4.30 6.14
C SER A 84 -9.55 3.29 5.14
N VAL A 85 -9.49 3.67 3.85
CA VAL A 85 -8.88 2.86 2.78
C VAL A 85 -7.37 2.70 3.04
N ILE A 86 -6.67 3.79 3.37
CA ILE A 86 -5.24 3.75 3.70
C ILE A 86 -4.97 2.84 4.92
N MET A 87 -5.77 2.95 5.97
CA MET A 87 -5.64 2.08 7.15
C MET A 87 -5.89 0.60 6.82
N GLN A 88 -6.89 0.29 5.98
CA GLN A 88 -7.16 -1.08 5.55
C GLN A 88 -6.05 -1.66 4.67
N ILE A 89 -5.45 -0.84 3.80
CA ILE A 89 -4.28 -1.23 3.00
C ILE A 89 -3.12 -1.60 3.94
N ASN A 90 -2.84 -0.79 4.95
CA ASN A 90 -1.79 -1.10 5.94
C ASN A 90 -2.02 -2.44 6.64
N ALA A 91 -3.22 -2.62 7.18
CA ALA A 91 -3.58 -3.84 7.88
C ALA A 91 -3.44 -5.06 6.96
N THR A 92 -3.80 -4.92 5.69
CA THR A 92 -3.69 -6.00 4.69
C THR A 92 -2.25 -6.31 4.32
N LEU A 93 -1.38 -5.30 4.20
CA LEU A 93 0.05 -5.51 3.96
C LEU A 93 0.68 -6.30 5.12
N VAL A 94 0.40 -5.92 6.36
CA VAL A 94 0.89 -6.63 7.55
C VAL A 94 0.31 -8.05 7.63
N LYS A 95 -1.02 -8.18 7.50
CA LYS A 95 -1.72 -9.48 7.55
C LYS A 95 -1.27 -10.44 6.45
N GLY A 96 -1.04 -9.91 5.25
CA GLY A 96 -0.51 -10.66 4.11
C GLY A 96 0.99 -10.88 4.15
N LYS A 97 1.65 -10.56 5.28
CA LYS A 97 3.09 -10.75 5.52
C LYS A 97 3.95 -10.12 4.42
N ALA A 98 3.60 -8.91 3.99
CA ALA A 98 4.38 -8.18 2.99
C ALA A 98 5.84 -8.04 3.44
N ARG A 99 6.78 -8.22 2.52
CA ARG A 99 8.23 -8.08 2.75
C ARG A 99 8.83 -7.15 1.72
N VAL A 100 9.82 -6.37 2.12
CA VAL A 100 10.59 -5.54 1.18
C VAL A 100 11.50 -6.44 0.35
N GLN A 101 11.46 -6.28 -0.96
CA GLN A 101 12.36 -6.96 -1.86
C GLN A 101 13.62 -6.12 -2.07
N PHE A 102 14.64 -6.37 -1.26
CA PHE A 102 15.94 -5.72 -1.41
C PHE A 102 16.62 -6.19 -2.72
N GLY A 103 16.93 -5.25 -3.63
CA GLY A 103 17.62 -5.53 -4.89
C GLY A 103 16.70 -5.69 -6.12
N ALA A 104 15.40 -5.41 -6.00
CA ALA A 104 14.55 -5.20 -7.17
C ALA A 104 14.83 -3.80 -7.74
N ASN A 105 15.48 -3.76 -8.92
CA ASN A 105 15.74 -2.55 -9.70
C ASN A 105 14.57 -2.25 -10.65
#